data_AF-A0A6L4YYZ0-F1
#
_entry.id   AF-A0A6L4YYZ0-F1
#
_cell.length_a   1.000
_cell.length_b   1.000
_cell.length_c   1.000
_cell.angle_alpha   90.00
_cell.angle_beta   90.00
_cell.angle_gamma   90.00
#
_symmetry.space_group_name_H-M   'P 1'
#
loop_
_entity.id
_entity.type
_entity.pdbx_description
1 polymer ?
#
loop_
_entity_poly.entity_id
_entity_poly.type
_entity_poly.pdbx_seq_one_letter_code
_entity_poly.pdbx_strand_id
1 'polypeptide(L)'
;MANVLLHLPELQGMELNHVQMLIKDFSDKQASQFAAIYRARRKDPQIILLTCLIGLVLVAGIHRFILGQIGMGILYIFTGGLCVIGTIVDAVNYQSLAFEFNRQVANEVAPLAKTLAE
;
A
#
# COMPACT_ATOMS: atom_id res chain seq x y z
N MET A 1 6.69 12.49 21.25
CA MET A 1 6.76 12.15 19.82
C MET A 1 6.88 10.65 19.73
N ALA A 2 5.86 9.97 19.22
CA ALA A 2 5.88 8.53 19.11
C ALA A 2 6.91 8.10 18.05
N ASN A 3 7.79 7.16 18.40
CA ASN A 3 8.73 6.61 17.43
C ASN A 3 8.03 5.53 16.60
N VAL A 4 7.87 5.79 15.30
CA VAL A 4 7.19 4.88 14.37
C VAL A 4 7.83 3.51 14.34
N LEU A 5 9.16 3.42 14.47
CA LEU A 5 9.87 2.14 14.46
C LEU A 5 9.56 1.27 15.68
N LEU A 6 9.17 1.87 16.82
CA LEU A 6 8.73 1.10 17.99
C LEU A 6 7.36 0.46 17.75
N HIS A 7 6.48 1.15 17.04
CA HIS A 7 5.12 0.68 16.81
C HIS A 7 4.95 -0.09 15.51
N LEU A 8 5.75 0.17 14.48
CA LEU A 8 5.64 -0.34 13.11
C LEU A 8 7.05 -0.61 12.49
N PRO A 9 7.84 -1.55 13.06
CA PRO A 9 9.19 -1.87 12.59
C PRO A 9 9.24 -2.42 11.15
N GLU A 10 8.12 -2.93 10.64
CA GLU A 10 8.01 -3.49 9.30
C GLU A 10 7.85 -2.44 8.18
N LEU A 11 7.80 -1.14 8.51
CA LEU A 11 7.75 -0.08 7.51
C LEU A 11 9.14 0.25 6.99
N GLN A 12 9.23 0.47 5.68
CA GLN A 12 10.50 0.75 5.00
C GLN A 12 10.34 1.84 3.94
N GLY A 13 11.45 2.48 3.58
CA GLY A 13 11.53 3.43 2.46
C GLY A 13 10.51 4.59 2.54
N MET A 14 9.77 4.82 1.46
CA MET A 14 8.81 5.92 1.35
C MET A 14 7.64 5.79 2.33
N GLU A 15 7.21 4.56 2.63
CA GLU A 15 6.09 4.29 3.53
C GLU A 15 6.43 4.70 4.96
N LEU A 16 7.62 4.33 5.43
CA LEU A 16 8.12 4.74 6.75
C LEU A 16 8.15 6.26 6.90
N ASN A 17 8.74 6.95 5.92
CA ASN A 17 8.85 8.42 5.94
C ASN A 17 7.48 9.09 5.97
N HIS A 18 6.52 8.59 5.18
CA HIS A 18 5.17 9.14 5.16
C HIS A 18 4.44 8.93 6.49
N VAL A 19 4.43 7.71 7.01
CA VAL A 19 3.79 7.39 8.29
C VAL A 19 4.43 8.16 9.44
N GLN A 20 5.76 8.30 9.44
CA GLN A 20 6.49 9.10 10.43
C GLN A 20 6.08 10.56 10.44
N MET A 21 5.90 11.18 9.26
CA MET A 21 5.37 12.54 9.19
C MET A 21 3.92 12.62 9.67
N LEU A 22 3.10 11.61 9.36
CA LEU A 22 1.68 11.60 9.68
C LEU A 22 1.38 11.48 11.18
N ILE A 23 2.14 10.65 11.90
CA ILE A 23 1.94 10.41 13.34
C ILE A 23 2.92 11.17 14.24
N LYS A 24 3.69 12.11 13.68
CA LYS A 24 4.72 12.90 14.41
C LYS A 24 4.18 13.53 15.70
N ASP A 25 2.95 14.04 15.63
CA ASP A 25 2.29 14.77 16.73
C ASP A 25 1.38 13.88 17.58
N PHE A 26 1.40 12.56 17.37
CA PHE A 26 0.58 11.62 18.14
C PHE A 26 1.20 11.32 19.51
N SER A 27 0.35 11.10 20.50
CA SER A 27 0.74 10.47 21.77
C SER A 27 1.02 8.97 21.58
N ASP A 28 1.72 8.32 22.51
CA ASP A 28 2.01 6.88 22.42
C ASP A 28 0.74 6.02 22.35
N LYS A 29 -0.35 6.45 22.99
CA LYS A 29 -1.66 5.79 22.90
C LYS A 29 -2.25 5.91 21.50
N GLN A 30 -2.29 7.12 20.95
CA GLN A 30 -2.77 7.38 19.57
C GLN A 30 -1.93 6.63 18.53
N ALA A 31 -0.60 6.59 18.71
CA ALA A 31 0.32 5.87 17.83
C ALA A 31 0.12 4.35 17.90
N SER A 32 -0.12 3.79 19.10
CA SER A 32 -0.43 2.37 19.28
C SER A 32 -1.77 2.00 18.61
N GLN A 33 -2.79 2.84 18.78
CA GLN A 33 -4.11 2.68 18.16
C GLN A 33 -4.01 2.73 16.63
N PHE A 34 -3.29 3.74 16.11
CA PHE A 34 -3.00 3.87 14.68
C PHE A 34 -2.32 2.62 14.15
N ALA A 35 -1.26 2.15 14.81
CA ALA A 35 -0.49 0.99 14.38
C ALA A 35 -1.36 -0.27 14.31
N ALA A 36 -2.28 -0.47 15.26
CA ALA A 36 -3.19 -1.62 15.26
C ALA A 36 -4.15 -1.60 14.06
N ILE A 37 -4.82 -0.47 13.81
CA ILE A 37 -5.78 -0.34 12.71
C ILE A 37 -5.07 -0.36 11.35
N TYR A 38 -3.92 0.32 11.27
CA TYR A 38 -3.13 0.42 10.05
C TYR A 38 -2.59 -0.95 9.62
N ARG A 39 -2.02 -1.73 10.55
CA ARG A 39 -1.56 -3.11 10.26
C ARG A 39 -2.64 -4.00 9.67
N ALA A 40 -3.87 -3.88 10.16
CA ALA A 40 -4.98 -4.70 9.69
C ALA A 40 -5.41 -4.38 8.24
N ARG A 41 -5.16 -3.15 7.77
CA ARG A 41 -5.59 -2.68 6.44
C ARG A 41 -4.44 -2.52 5.43
N ARG A 42 -3.21 -2.43 5.91
CA ARG A 42 -1.99 -2.32 5.10
C ARG A 42 -1.83 -3.55 4.22
N LYS A 43 -1.36 -3.36 2.99
CA LYS A 43 -0.95 -4.44 2.08
C LYS A 43 0.56 -4.56 2.09
N ASP A 44 1.04 -5.78 2.25
CA ASP A 44 2.47 -6.06 2.16
C ASP A 44 2.93 -5.91 0.69
N PRO A 45 3.96 -5.10 0.39
CA PRO A 45 4.53 -4.98 -0.94
C PRO A 45 4.91 -6.33 -1.57
N GLN A 46 5.35 -7.31 -0.77
CA GLN A 46 5.71 -8.64 -1.27
C GLN A 46 4.50 -9.40 -1.80
N ILE A 47 3.32 -9.24 -1.17
CA ILE A 47 2.07 -9.83 -1.65
C ILE A 47 1.71 -9.20 -3.00
N ILE A 48 1.88 -7.88 -3.15
CA ILE A 48 1.62 -7.19 -4.43
C ILE A 48 2.56 -7.74 -5.52
N LEU A 49 3.86 -7.90 -5.23
CA LEU A 49 4.79 -8.52 -6.17
C LEU A 49 4.40 -9.95 -6.55
N LEU A 50 4.11 -10.80 -5.57
CA LEU A 50 3.72 -12.20 -5.80
C LEU A 50 2.49 -12.27 -6.70
N THR A 51 1.52 -11.42 -6.41
CA THR A 51 0.27 -11.36 -7.16
C THR A 51 0.57 -10.89 -8.60
N CYS A 52 1.37 -9.84 -8.81
CA CYS A 52 1.86 -9.46 -10.15
C CYS A 52 2.55 -10.62 -10.91
N LEU A 53 3.43 -11.39 -10.27
CA LEU A 53 4.12 -12.54 -10.88
C LEU A 53 3.15 -13.65 -11.28
N ILE A 54 2.13 -13.94 -10.47
CA ILE A 54 1.06 -14.89 -10.79
C ILE A 54 0.23 -14.39 -11.98
N GLY A 55 -0.03 -13.07 -12.04
CA GLY A 55 -0.69 -12.42 -13.18
C GLY A 55 0.08 -12.55 -14.50
N LEU A 56 1.39 -12.78 -14.45
CA LEU A 56 2.23 -13.00 -15.63
C LEU A 56 2.01 -14.40 -16.25
N VAL A 57 1.60 -15.40 -15.45
CA VAL A 57 1.49 -16.82 -15.85
C VAL A 57 0.06 -17.27 -16.12
N LEU A 58 -0.94 -16.72 -15.40
CA LEU A 58 -2.32 -17.22 -15.43
C LEU A 58 -3.31 -16.31 -16.16
N VAL A 59 -3.50 -15.07 -15.69
CA VAL A 59 -4.43 -14.08 -16.27
C VAL A 59 -3.87 -12.68 -16.01
N ALA A 60 -3.41 -12.01 -17.06
CA ALA A 60 -2.88 -10.66 -16.96
C ALA A 60 -3.99 -9.65 -16.62
N GLY A 61 -3.76 -8.81 -15.60
CA GLY A 61 -4.60 -7.64 -15.31
C GLY A 61 -5.48 -7.68 -14.05
N ILE A 62 -5.65 -8.83 -13.38
CA ILE A 62 -6.47 -8.91 -12.14
C ILE A 62 -5.86 -8.05 -11.01
N HIS A 63 -4.53 -7.99 -10.94
CA HIS A 63 -3.80 -7.20 -9.94
C HIS A 63 -4.08 -5.70 -10.02
N ARG A 64 -4.32 -5.16 -11.22
CA ARG A 64 -4.69 -3.75 -11.41
C ARG A 64 -6.08 -3.40 -10.88
N PHE A 65 -7.01 -4.35 -10.91
CA PHE A 65 -8.32 -4.17 -10.28
C PHE A 65 -8.22 -4.13 -8.74
N ILE A 66 -7.33 -4.93 -8.15
CA ILE A 66 -7.07 -4.93 -6.70
C ILE A 66 -6.41 -3.62 -6.25
N LEU A 67 -5.58 -3.04 -7.11
CA LEU A 67 -4.87 -1.77 -6.87
C LEU A 67 -5.70 -0.51 -7.25
N GLY A 68 -6.94 -0.67 -7.72
CA GLY A 68 -7.85 0.45 -8.03
C GLY A 68 -7.55 1.20 -9.33
N GLN A 69 -6.60 0.73 -10.15
CA GLN A 69 -6.19 1.37 -11.41
C GLN A 69 -7.03 0.89 -12.60
N ILE A 70 -8.35 1.11 -12.53
CA ILE A 70 -9.34 0.61 -13.51
C ILE A 70 -9.04 1.10 -14.95
N GLY A 71 -8.57 2.35 -15.12
CA GLY A 71 -8.25 2.91 -16.44
C GLY A 71 -7.09 2.21 -17.16
N MET A 72 -6.07 1.78 -16.41
CA MET A 72 -4.93 1.02 -16.95
C MET A 72 -5.31 -0.44 -17.24
N GLY A 73 -6.31 -1.00 -16.53
CA GLY A 73 -6.88 -2.31 -16.82
C GLY A 73 -7.65 -2.35 -18.14
N ILE A 74 -8.43 -1.32 -18.45
CA ILE A 74 -9.22 -1.22 -19.70
C ILE A 74 -8.32 -1.06 -20.93
N LEU A 75 -7.27 -0.24 -20.84
CA LEU A 75 -6.26 -0.07 -21.90
C LEU A 75 -5.55 -1.40 -22.25
N TYR A 76 -5.40 -2.28 -21.26
CA TYR A 76 -4.73 -3.58 -21.43
C TYR A 76 -5.59 -4.61 -22.14
N ILE A 77 -6.89 -4.65 -21.83
CA ILE A 77 -7.85 -5.54 -22.49
C ILE A 77 -8.01 -5.19 -23.97
N PHE A 78 -7.97 -3.89 -24.33
CA PHE A 78 -8.09 -3.43 -25.71
C PHE A 78 -6.84 -3.66 -26.57
N THR A 79 -5.67 -3.82 -25.97
CA THR A 79 -4.40 -3.92 -26.71
C THR A 79 -3.86 -5.35 -26.84
N GLY A 80 -4.37 -6.33 -26.07
CA GLY A 80 -4.15 -7.77 -26.26
C GLY A 80 -2.73 -8.30 -26.01
N GLY A 81 -1.68 -7.55 -26.37
CA GLY A 81 -0.26 -7.90 -26.25
C GLY A 81 0.53 -7.11 -25.20
N LEU A 82 -0.03 -6.01 -24.66
CA LEU A 82 0.61 -5.21 -23.61
C LEU A 82 0.62 -5.91 -22.25
N CYS A 83 -0.23 -6.94 -22.06
CA CYS A 83 -0.37 -7.74 -20.84
C CYS A 83 0.95 -8.16 -20.20
N VAL A 84 1.94 -8.58 -20.98
CA VAL A 84 3.25 -8.99 -20.45
C VAL A 84 4.11 -7.78 -20.08
N ILE A 85 4.18 -6.76 -20.95
CA ILE A 85 4.99 -5.55 -20.73
C ILE A 85 4.52 -4.79 -19.49
N GLY A 86 3.21 -4.65 -19.28
CA GLY A 86 2.69 -3.97 -18.09
C GLY A 86 2.86 -4.75 -16.83
N THR A 87 2.72 -6.07 -16.89
CA THR A 87 2.98 -6.90 -15.71
C THR A 87 4.45 -6.79 -15.31
N ILE A 88 5.37 -6.69 -16.27
CA ILE A 88 6.79 -6.44 -16.00
C ILE A 88 7.00 -5.05 -15.38
N VAL A 89 6.41 -3.98 -15.96
CA VAL A 89 6.51 -2.62 -15.42
C VAL A 89 5.91 -2.53 -14.02
N ASP A 90 4.76 -3.17 -13.78
CA ASP A 90 4.10 -3.22 -12.48
C ASP A 90 4.92 -4.06 -11.48
N ALA A 91 5.58 -5.14 -11.93
CA ALA A 91 6.49 -5.93 -11.09
C ALA A 91 7.77 -5.18 -10.72
N VAL A 92 8.28 -4.29 -11.57
CA VAL A 92 9.42 -3.40 -11.23
C VAL A 92 8.96 -2.29 -10.27
N ASN A 93 7.74 -1.78 -10.45
CA ASN A 93 7.19 -0.67 -9.65
C ASN A 93 6.36 -1.12 -8.44
N TYR A 94 6.37 -2.40 -8.08
CA TYR A 94 5.48 -2.98 -7.06
C TYR A 94 5.56 -2.25 -5.70
N GLN A 95 6.75 -1.76 -5.31
CA GLN A 95 6.93 -1.00 -4.07
C GLN A 95 6.19 0.34 -4.10
N SER A 96 6.21 1.03 -5.24
CA SER A 96 5.50 2.29 -5.44
C SER A 96 3.99 2.07 -5.46
N LEU A 97 3.52 1.00 -6.11
CA LEU A 97 2.09 0.63 -6.10
C LEU A 97 1.61 0.29 -4.68
N ALA A 98 2.38 -0.49 -3.93
CA ALA A 98 2.08 -0.80 -2.54
C ALA A 98 2.05 0.46 -1.66
N PHE A 99 3.04 1.34 -1.84
CA PHE A 99 3.09 2.60 -1.14
C PHE A 99 1.88 3.49 -1.44
N GLU A 100 1.45 3.59 -2.69
CA GLU A 100 0.29 4.41 -3.06
C GLU A 100 -1.00 3.94 -2.37
N PHE A 101 -1.25 2.63 -2.35
CA PHE A 101 -2.36 2.03 -1.62
C PHE A 101 -2.23 2.28 -0.11
N ASN A 102 -1.08 1.94 0.47
CA ASN A 102 -0.85 2.06 1.92
C ASN A 102 -0.85 3.52 2.39
N ARG A 103 -0.49 4.47 1.52
CA ARG A 103 -0.59 5.91 1.77
C ARG A 103 -2.05 6.32 1.94
N GLN A 104 -2.95 5.86 1.07
CA GLN A 104 -4.38 6.14 1.21
C GLN A 104 -4.92 5.59 2.52
N VAL A 105 -4.62 4.33 2.84
CA VAL A 105 -5.00 3.69 4.10
C VAL A 105 -4.46 4.47 5.32
N ALA A 106 -3.20 4.91 5.29
CA ALA A 106 -2.62 5.68 6.39
C ALA A 106 -3.38 7.00 6.63
N ASN A 107 -3.71 7.73 5.55
CA ASN A 107 -4.44 9.00 5.63
C ASN A 107 -5.89 8.82 6.11
N GLU A 108 -6.53 7.69 5.82
CA GLU A 108 -7.85 7.35 6.36
C GLU A 108 -7.79 6.96 7.84
N VAL A 109 -6.76 6.21 8.24
CA VAL A 109 -6.64 5.66 9.60
C VAL A 109 -6.17 6.71 10.61
N ALA A 110 -5.32 7.67 10.20
CA ALA A 110 -4.80 8.72 11.08
C ALA A 110 -5.90 9.52 11.83
N PRO A 111 -6.93 10.08 11.17
CA PRO A 111 -7.99 10.79 11.88
C PRO A 111 -8.82 9.87 12.79
N LEU A 112 -9.06 8.61 12.37
CA LEU A 112 -9.80 7.63 13.19
C LEU A 112 -9.04 7.26 14.46
N ALA A 113 -7.72 7.08 14.37
CA ALA A 113 -6.88 6.79 15.52
C ALA A 113 -6.81 7.96 16.49
N LYS A 114 -6.92 9.20 15.98
CA LYS A 114 -6.91 10.41 16.81
C LYS A 114 -8.18 10.54 17.64
N THR A 115 -9.35 10.31 17.06
CA THR A 115 -10.66 10.47 17.73
C THR A 115 -10.99 9.35 18.72
N LEU A 116 -10.48 8.13 18.47
CA LEU A 116 -10.74 6.98 19.35
C LEU A 116 -9.87 6.94 20.61
N ALA A 117 -8.86 7.80 20.70
CA ALA A 117 -7.89 7.84 21.79
C ALA A 117 -7.95 9.14 22.60
N GLU A 118 -8.97 9.98 22.37
CA GLU A 118 -9.33 11.13 23.21
C GLU A 118 -9.98 10.71 24.53
#